data_AF-A0A9C9CC39-F1
#
_entry.id   AF-A0A9C9CC39-F1
#
_cell.length_a   1.000
_cell.length_b   1.000
_cell.length_c   1.000
_cell.angle_alpha   90.00
_cell.angle_beta   90.00
_cell.angle_gamma   90.00
#
_symmetry.space_group_name_H-M   'P 1'
#
loop_
_entity.id
_entity.type
_entity.pdbx_description
1 polymer ?
#
loop_
_entity_poly.entity_id
_entity_poly.type
_entity_poly.pdbx_seq_one_letter_code
_entity_poly.pdbx_strand_id
1 'polypeptide(L)'
;MQEKSFTRLDFDEAVALARQNPEAFEQYRLDTIETVISCASKQNQRRLRCLQWRIDQVRKRAPDPADACVKIYQMMWDSVTGKYGFIDIICNGNYPHRNAEDTASRAKVLALSDARKRK
;
A
#
# COMPACT_ATOMS: atom_id res chain seq x y z
N MET A 1 -4.51 23.94 2.18
CA MET A 1 -4.56 22.46 2.10
C MET A 1 -6.04 22.14 2.04
N GLN A 2 -6.57 21.72 0.90
CA GLN A 2 -8.02 21.51 0.77
C GLN A 2 -8.39 20.19 1.46
N GLU A 3 -9.34 20.24 2.40
CA GLU A 3 -9.99 19.07 2.98
C GLU A 3 -10.86 18.43 1.89
N LYS A 4 -10.29 17.48 1.17
CA LYS A 4 -11.05 16.60 0.29
C LYS A 4 -11.74 15.56 1.18
N SER A 5 -12.92 15.90 1.69
CA SER A 5 -13.82 14.93 2.34
C SER A 5 -14.43 14.03 1.26
N PHE A 6 -14.31 12.73 1.40
CA PHE A 6 -15.02 11.80 0.53
C PHE A 6 -16.41 11.54 1.12
N THR A 7 -17.44 11.59 0.28
CA THR A 7 -18.78 11.15 0.65
C THR A 7 -18.75 9.65 0.79
N ARG A 8 -18.82 9.14 2.03
CA ARG A 8 -18.92 7.72 2.28
C ARG A 8 -20.36 7.29 2.06
N LEU A 9 -20.64 6.65 0.92
CA LEU A 9 -21.89 5.92 0.74
C LEU A 9 -21.94 4.77 1.75
N ASP A 10 -23.13 4.53 2.30
CA ASP A 10 -23.37 3.32 3.05
C ASP A 10 -23.39 2.09 2.12
N PHE A 11 -23.25 0.89 2.69
CA PHE A 11 -23.22 -0.35 1.92
C PHE A 11 -24.47 -0.52 1.05
N ASP A 12 -25.66 -0.29 1.62
CA ASP A 12 -26.92 -0.46 0.91
C ASP A 12 -27.07 0.55 -0.25
N GLU A 13 -26.62 1.78 -0.04
CA GLU A 13 -26.61 2.83 -1.08
C GLU A 13 -25.65 2.49 -2.22
N ALA A 14 -24.46 2.00 -1.89
CA ALA A 14 -23.48 1.56 -2.88
C ALA A 14 -23.99 0.38 -3.70
N VAL A 15 -24.66 -0.59 -3.07
CA VAL A 15 -25.29 -1.74 -3.74
C VAL A 15 -26.43 -1.27 -4.65
N ALA A 16 -27.28 -0.35 -4.17
CA ALA A 16 -28.35 0.22 -4.98
C ALA A 16 -27.80 0.93 -6.22
N LEU A 17 -26.75 1.74 -6.06
CA LEU A 17 -26.08 2.45 -7.16
C LEU A 17 -25.47 1.46 -8.16
N ALA A 18 -24.76 0.43 -7.70
CA ALA A 18 -24.15 -0.57 -8.58
C ALA A 18 -25.20 -1.36 -9.40
N ARG A 19 -26.39 -1.60 -8.85
CA ARG A 19 -27.49 -2.29 -9.54
C ARG A 19 -28.20 -1.41 -10.57
N GLN A 20 -28.42 -0.15 -10.23
CA GLN A 20 -29.18 0.79 -11.07
C GLN A 20 -28.32 1.42 -12.16
N ASN A 21 -27.08 1.81 -11.82
CA ASN A 21 -26.15 2.45 -12.71
C ASN A 21 -24.70 2.01 -12.40
N PRO A 22 -24.25 0.88 -13.00
CA PRO A 22 -22.91 0.35 -12.79
C PRO A 22 -21.78 1.34 -13.15
N GLU A 23 -21.98 2.17 -14.17
CA GLU A 23 -20.98 3.17 -14.60
C GLU A 23 -20.81 4.27 -13.55
N ALA A 24 -21.92 4.77 -12.99
CA ALA A 24 -21.88 5.76 -11.92
C ALA A 24 -21.19 5.21 -10.65
N PHE A 25 -21.40 3.92 -10.33
CA PHE A 25 -20.69 3.27 -9.23
C PHE A 25 -19.17 3.20 -9.48
N GLU A 26 -18.75 2.87 -10.70
CA GLU A 26 -17.31 2.85 -11.03
C GLU A 26 -16.68 4.24 -10.97
N GLN A 27 -17.39 5.31 -11.38
CA GLN A 27 -16.93 6.69 -11.20
C GLN A 27 -16.77 7.04 -9.72
N TYR A 28 -17.81 6.77 -8.91
CA TYR A 28 -17.75 6.97 -7.46
C TYR A 28 -16.55 6.23 -6.82
N ARG A 29 -16.29 4.99 -7.24
CA ARG A 29 -15.15 4.19 -6.76
C ARG A 29 -13.82 4.86 -7.12
N LEU A 30 -13.65 5.31 -8.36
CA LEU A 30 -12.43 5.97 -8.83
C LEU A 30 -12.19 7.29 -8.09
N ASP A 31 -13.23 8.11 -7.92
CA ASP A 31 -13.16 9.39 -7.20
C ASP A 31 -12.78 9.20 -5.72
N THR A 32 -13.35 8.17 -5.08
CA THR A 32 -13.02 7.80 -3.70
C THR A 32 -11.54 7.41 -3.58
N ILE A 33 -11.05 6.58 -4.50
CA ILE A 33 -9.65 6.14 -4.51
C ILE A 33 -8.71 7.33 -4.74
N GLU A 34 -9.00 8.17 -5.74
CA GLU A 34 -8.19 9.35 -6.05
C GLU A 34 -8.15 10.32 -4.88
N THR A 35 -9.27 10.48 -4.17
CA THR A 35 -9.34 11.28 -2.95
C THR A 35 -8.39 10.74 -1.87
N VAL A 36 -8.46 9.44 -1.56
CA VAL A 36 -7.57 8.80 -0.58
C VAL A 36 -6.10 8.95 -0.96
N ILE A 37 -5.76 8.74 -2.23
CA ILE A 37 -4.39 8.90 -2.73
C ILE A 37 -3.95 10.36 -2.57
N SER A 38 -4.78 11.32 -2.97
CA SER A 38 -4.43 12.75 -2.91
C SER A 38 -4.23 13.27 -1.49
N CYS A 39 -4.92 12.69 -0.50
CA CYS A 39 -4.77 13.01 0.92
C CYS A 39 -3.49 12.43 1.54
N ALA A 40 -2.86 11.43 0.91
CA ALA A 40 -1.59 10.88 1.38
C ALA A 40 -0.41 11.85 1.14
N SER A 41 0.66 11.68 1.92
CA SER A 41 1.90 12.46 1.74
C SER A 41 2.46 12.30 0.33
N LYS A 42 3.06 13.36 -0.23
CA LYS A 42 3.60 13.36 -1.61
C LYS A 42 4.52 12.17 -1.90
N GLN A 43 5.31 11.76 -0.91
CA GLN A 43 6.20 10.60 -1.01
C GLN A 43 5.44 9.28 -1.23
N ASN A 44 4.27 9.13 -0.59
CA ASN A 44 3.47 7.90 -0.63
C ASN A 44 2.52 7.86 -1.83
N GLN A 45 2.11 9.00 -2.38
CA GLN A 45 1.20 9.09 -3.53
C GLN A 45 1.64 8.21 -4.71
N ARG A 46 2.92 8.28 -5.09
CA ARG A 46 3.47 7.46 -6.18
C ARG A 46 3.30 5.96 -5.90
N ARG A 47 3.66 5.52 -4.70
CA ARG A 47 3.56 4.10 -4.30
C ARG A 47 2.11 3.64 -4.27
N LEU A 48 1.20 4.47 -3.77
CA LEU A 48 -0.24 4.18 -3.74
C LEU A 48 -0.83 4.07 -5.14
N ARG A 49 -0.45 4.93 -6.09
CA ARG A 49 -0.89 4.80 -7.50
C ARG A 49 -0.40 3.50 -8.14
N CYS A 50 0.84 3.10 -7.88
CA CYS A 50 1.35 1.81 -8.36
C CYS A 50 0.59 0.61 -7.75
N LEU A 51 0.24 0.69 -6.47
CA LEU A 51 -0.58 -0.33 -5.81
C LEU A 51 -1.99 -0.38 -6.41
N GLN A 52 -2.62 0.78 -6.60
CA GLN A 52 -3.93 0.88 -7.22
C GLN A 52 -3.94 0.28 -8.63
N TRP A 53 -2.93 0.59 -9.44
CA TRP A 53 -2.78 -0.02 -10.77
C TRP A 53 -2.71 -1.55 -10.69
N ARG A 54 -1.96 -2.09 -9.72
CA ARG A 54 -1.87 -3.54 -9.51
C ARG A 54 -3.24 -4.14 -9.14
N ILE A 55 -3.98 -3.49 -8.24
CA ILE A 55 -5.34 -3.89 -7.86
C ILE A 55 -6.26 -3.90 -9.10
N ASP A 56 -6.19 -2.86 -9.93
CA ASP A 56 -7.00 -2.79 -11.15
C ASP A 56 -6.64 -3.89 -12.15
N GLN A 57 -5.36 -4.26 -12.27
CA GLN A 57 -4.96 -5.41 -13.09
C GLN A 57 -5.48 -6.74 -12.54
N VAL A 58 -5.49 -6.92 -11.21
CA VAL A 58 -6.06 -8.12 -10.58
C VAL A 58 -7.56 -8.21 -10.88
N ARG A 59 -8.30 -7.11 -10.72
CA ARG A 59 -9.74 -7.06 -11.06
C ARG A 59 -10.00 -7.38 -12.53
N LYS A 60 -9.21 -6.84 -13.46
CA LYS A 60 -9.38 -7.06 -14.90
C LYS A 60 -9.07 -8.49 -15.34
N ARG A 61 -8.17 -9.19 -14.64
CA ARG A 61 -7.72 -10.55 -15.00
C ARG A 61 -8.49 -11.64 -14.28
N ALA A 62 -9.20 -11.31 -13.20
CA ALA A 62 -10.01 -12.27 -12.47
C ALA A 62 -11.23 -12.70 -13.33
N PRO A 63 -11.59 -13.99 -13.32
CA PRO A 63 -12.76 -14.50 -14.04
C PRO A 63 -14.07 -13.96 -13.48
N ASP A 64 -14.12 -13.65 -12.18
CA ASP A 64 -15.29 -13.10 -11.52
C ASP A 64 -14.90 -12.15 -10.36
N PRO A 65 -15.85 -11.33 -9.86
CA PRO A 65 -15.58 -10.37 -8.79
C PRO A 65 -15.18 -11.00 -7.45
N ALA A 66 -15.62 -12.24 -7.16
CA ALA A 66 -15.29 -12.91 -5.91
C ALA A 66 -13.83 -13.40 -5.91
N ASP A 67 -13.35 -13.95 -7.03
CA ASP A 67 -11.94 -14.29 -7.21
C ASP A 67 -11.04 -13.05 -7.12
N ALA A 68 -11.46 -11.92 -7.73
CA ALA A 68 -10.75 -10.66 -7.57
C ALA A 68 -10.64 -10.24 -6.09
N CYS A 69 -11.73 -10.38 -5.33
CA CYS A 69 -11.76 -10.06 -3.91
C CYS A 69 -10.78 -10.94 -3.11
N VAL A 70 -10.79 -12.25 -3.33
CA VAL A 70 -9.87 -13.19 -2.67
C VAL A 70 -8.41 -12.85 -3.00
N LYS A 71 -8.10 -12.57 -4.26
CA LYS A 71 -6.73 -12.20 -4.68
C LYS A 71 -6.26 -10.89 -4.06
N ILE A 72 -7.13 -9.87 -4.00
CA ILE A 72 -6.81 -8.60 -3.35
C ILE A 72 -6.60 -8.81 -1.84
N TYR A 73 -7.43 -9.64 -1.20
CA TYR A 73 -7.29 -9.99 0.20
C TYR A 73 -5.97 -10.71 0.49
N GLN A 74 -5.56 -11.65 -0.38
CA GLN A 74 -4.24 -12.29 -0.31
C GLN A 74 -3.11 -11.28 -0.43
N MET A 75 -3.17 -10.34 -1.38
CA MET A 75 -2.17 -9.27 -1.49
C MET A 75 -2.05 -8.43 -0.21
N MET A 76 -3.17 -8.15 0.46
CA MET A 76 -3.17 -7.45 1.74
C MET A 76 -2.49 -8.30 2.82
N TRP A 77 -2.84 -9.57 2.93
CA TRP A 77 -2.21 -10.48 3.88
C TRP A 77 -0.72 -10.66 3.64
N ASP A 78 -0.28 -10.83 2.40
CA ASP A 78 1.13 -10.95 2.04
C ASP A 78 1.93 -9.73 2.50
N SER A 79 1.34 -8.53 2.49
CA SER A 79 2.00 -7.32 3.02
C SER A 79 2.21 -7.34 4.53
N VAL A 80 1.43 -8.16 5.25
CA VAL A 80 1.48 -8.29 6.71
C VAL A 80 2.32 -9.50 7.13
N THR A 81 2.02 -10.68 6.58
CA THR A 81 2.61 -11.97 6.99
C THR A 81 3.68 -12.49 6.03
N GLY A 82 3.77 -11.94 4.82
CA GLY A 82 4.72 -12.40 3.81
C GLY A 82 6.16 -12.06 4.16
N LYS A 83 7.09 -12.55 3.33
CA LYS A 83 8.51 -12.24 3.43
C LYS A 83 8.73 -10.73 3.24
N TYR A 84 9.45 -10.10 4.17
CA TYR A 84 9.56 -8.63 4.26
C TYR A 84 8.22 -7.91 4.52
N GLY A 85 7.20 -8.64 4.96
CA GLY A 85 5.93 -8.09 5.44
C GLY A 85 6.09 -7.46 6.83
N PHE A 86 5.02 -6.85 7.31
CA PHE A 86 5.01 -6.14 8.59
C PHE A 86 5.53 -6.99 9.77
N ILE A 87 5.01 -8.23 9.91
CA ILE A 87 5.38 -9.12 11.02
C ILE A 87 6.83 -9.59 10.88
N ASP A 88 7.27 -9.95 9.68
CA ASP A 88 8.66 -10.40 9.44
C ASP A 88 9.67 -9.29 9.74
N ILE A 89 9.36 -8.04 9.38
CA ILE A 89 10.19 -6.88 9.70
C ILE A 89 10.28 -6.66 11.21
N ILE A 90 9.15 -6.65 11.91
CA ILE A 90 9.12 -6.28 13.33
C ILE A 90 9.64 -7.41 14.22
N CYS A 91 9.22 -8.63 13.98
CA CYS A 91 9.54 -9.77 14.85
C CYS A 91 10.90 -10.38 14.53
N ASN A 92 11.28 -10.43 13.24
CA ASN A 92 12.50 -11.12 12.81
C ASN A 92 13.62 -10.16 12.39
N GLY A 93 13.35 -8.86 12.31
CA GLY A 93 14.34 -7.87 11.84
C GLY A 93 14.72 -8.03 10.37
N ASN A 94 13.92 -8.76 9.59
CA ASN A 94 14.11 -8.97 8.17
C ASN A 94 13.63 -7.76 7.38
N TYR A 95 14.38 -6.66 7.47
CA TYR A 95 14.16 -5.53 6.59
C TYR A 95 14.48 -5.98 5.15
N PRO A 96 13.64 -5.65 4.15
CA PRO A 96 14.05 -5.80 2.78
C PRO A 96 15.35 -5.01 2.64
N HIS A 97 16.45 -5.70 2.33
CA HIS A 97 17.69 -5.04 1.99
C HIS A 97 17.36 -4.18 0.77
N ARG A 98 17.05 -2.90 1.02
CA ARG A 98 16.97 -1.88 0.00
C ARG A 98 18.32 -1.98 -0.66
N ASN A 99 18.37 -2.45 -1.91
CA ASN A 99 19.61 -2.53 -2.67
C ASN A 99 20.33 -1.19 -2.51
N ALA A 100 21.32 -1.22 -1.62
CA ALA A 100 22.20 -0.16 -1.20
C ALA A 100 23.61 -0.69 -1.44
N GLU A 101 23.78 -1.24 -2.63
CA GLU A 101 25.02 -1.14 -3.38
C GLU A 101 24.68 0.03 -4.33
N ASP A 102 25.35 1.20 -4.36
CA ASP A 102 26.80 1.26 -4.53
C ASP A 102 27.43 2.69 -4.46
N THR A 103 27.09 3.59 -3.53
CA THR A 103 27.82 4.90 -3.43
C THR A 103 27.98 5.49 -2.02
N ALA A 104 28.24 4.69 -1.00
CA ALA A 104 28.82 5.26 0.22
C ALA A 104 29.76 4.25 0.88
N SER A 105 31.04 4.64 1.00
CA SER A 105 32.05 3.93 1.79
C SER A 105 31.44 3.43 3.08
N ARG A 106 31.44 2.11 3.27
CA ARG A 106 31.02 1.45 4.51
C ARG A 106 31.67 2.18 5.68
N ALA A 107 30.88 2.96 6.42
CA ALA A 107 31.38 3.62 7.62
C ALA A 107 31.91 2.53 8.56
N LYS A 108 33.11 2.75 9.10
CA LYS A 108 33.74 1.78 9.99
C LYS A 108 32.88 1.63 11.24
N VAL A 109 32.28 0.45 11.43
CA VAL A 109 31.57 0.10 12.66
C VAL A 109 32.60 0.10 13.78
N LEU A 110 32.48 1.04 14.71
CA LEU A 110 33.28 1.06 15.94
C LEU A 110 32.54 0.26 17.00
N ALA A 111 33.22 -0.67 17.66
CA ALA A 111 32.63 -1.38 18.78
C ALA A 111 32.40 -0.38 19.92
N LEU A 112 31.32 -0.54 20.70
CA LEU A 112 31.01 0.35 21.82
C LEU A 112 32.15 0.38 22.86
N SER A 113 32.94 -0.70 22.92
CA SER A 113 34.19 -0.79 23.70
C SER A 113 35.27 0.19 23.25
N ASP A 114 35.30 0.55 21.97
CA ASP A 114 36.32 1.43 21.38
C ASP A 114 36.05 2.91 21.71
N ALA A 115 34.81 3.27 22.05
CA ALA A 115 34.44 4.63 22.46
C ALA A 115 35.02 5.03 23.82
N ARG A 116 35.41 4.06 24.67
CA ARG A 116 35.86 4.31 26.05
C ARG A 116 37.35 4.66 26.17
N LYS A 117 38.12 4.58 25.08
CA LYS A 117 39.59 4.75 25.09
C LYS A 117 40.11 6.12 24.62
N ARG A 118 39.28 7.17 24.62
CA ARG A 118 39.78 8.55 24.43
C ARG A 118 39.74 9.29 25.76
N LYS A 119 40.87 9.24 26.47
CA LYS A 119 41.27 10.21 27.51
C LYS A 119 42.50 10.93 26.99
#